data_AF-A0A2E0QAL3-F1
#
_entry.id   AF-A0A2E0QAL3-F1
#
_cell.length_a   1.000
_cell.length_b   1.000
_cell.length_c   1.000
_cell.angle_alpha   90.00
_cell.angle_beta   90.00
_cell.angle_gamma   90.00
#
_symmetry.space_group_name_H-M   'P 1'
#
loop_
_entity.id
_entity.type
_entity.pdbx_description
1 polymer ?
#
loop_
_entity_poly.entity_id
_entity_poly.type
_entity_poly.pdbx_seq_one_letter_code
_entity_poly.pdbx_strand_id
1 'polypeptide(L)'
;MNLKSYLQTRAPVFTESEIAPIHLADLNGRHYYAFAEDVTPPSGGKAVPDNKLKDVISNSQLIRQIKEEAGRRITDIAPVWKQQNALADLYLLGDRTDLTEAEQETLTKAQDLLAQVQVLRQRSNAIEASFLNGVAVDYLTDKAWGESEDAE
;
A
#
# COMPACT_ATOMS: atom_id res chain seq x y z
N MET A 1 11.17 2.53 11.00
CA MET A 1 11.60 2.17 9.62
C MET A 1 13.10 1.98 9.58
N ASN A 2 13.56 0.75 9.32
CA ASN A 2 14.97 0.39 9.25
C ASN A 2 15.38 0.20 7.79
N LEU A 3 15.51 1.31 7.04
CA LEU A 3 15.89 1.28 5.63
C LEU A 3 17.37 1.62 5.45
N LYS A 4 18.07 0.82 4.65
CA LYS A 4 19.45 1.08 4.25
C LYS A 4 19.61 1.06 2.75
N SER A 5 20.51 1.91 2.27
CA SER A 5 20.97 1.91 0.89
C SER A 5 22.45 1.52 0.80
N TYR A 6 22.78 0.61 -0.10
CA TYR A 6 24.14 0.17 -0.36
C TYR A 6 24.53 0.54 -1.79
N LEU A 7 25.80 0.89 -2.02
CA LEU A 7 26.30 1.03 -3.39
C LEU A 7 26.22 -0.34 -4.07
N GLN A 8 25.75 -0.40 -5.32
CA GLN A 8 25.58 -1.67 -6.05
C GLN A 8 26.88 -2.50 -6.05
N THR A 9 28.02 -1.85 -6.24
CA THR A 9 29.34 -2.49 -6.27
C THR A 9 29.84 -3.00 -4.91
N ARG A 10 29.16 -2.68 -3.81
CA ARG A 10 29.55 -3.02 -2.43
C ARG A 10 28.37 -3.54 -1.61
N ALA A 11 27.29 -3.95 -2.27
CA ALA A 11 26.12 -4.43 -1.57
C ALA A 11 26.37 -5.82 -0.99
N PRO A 12 25.84 -6.11 0.21
CA PRO A 12 25.89 -7.44 0.77
C PRO A 12 25.15 -8.43 -0.13
N VAL A 13 25.64 -9.67 -0.18
CA VAL A 13 24.94 -10.78 -0.81
C VAL A 13 24.06 -11.44 0.25
N PHE A 14 22.76 -11.53 -0.01
CA PHE A 14 21.77 -12.05 0.95
C PHE A 14 21.30 -13.48 0.64
N THR A 15 21.76 -14.10 -0.45
CA THR A 15 21.26 -15.38 -0.96
C THR A 15 21.39 -16.56 0.04
N GLU A 16 22.28 -16.44 1.02
CA GLU A 16 22.49 -17.42 2.12
C GLU A 16 22.57 -16.73 3.49
N SER A 17 22.13 -15.48 3.59
CA SER A 17 22.24 -14.72 4.84
C SER A 17 21.11 -15.07 5.79
N GLU A 18 21.40 -15.14 7.09
CA GLU A 18 20.39 -15.14 8.15
C GLU A 18 19.53 -13.87 8.14
N ILE A 19 20.00 -12.82 7.45
CA ILE A 19 19.29 -11.56 7.25
C ILE A 19 18.59 -11.60 5.88
N ALA A 20 17.26 -11.65 5.88
CA ALA A 20 16.45 -11.58 4.67
C ALA A 20 15.74 -10.21 4.57
N PRO A 21 16.40 -9.16 4.04
CA PRO A 21 15.75 -7.88 3.86
C PRO A 21 14.80 -7.90 2.67
N ILE A 22 13.90 -6.94 2.67
CA ILE A 22 13.05 -6.66 1.51
C ILE A 22 13.79 -5.69 0.60
N HIS A 23 14.08 -6.12 -0.62
CA HIS A 23 14.59 -5.22 -1.67
C HIS A 23 13.45 -4.33 -2.15
N LEU A 24 13.67 -3.01 -2.07
CA LEU A 24 12.66 -2.01 -2.42
C LEU A 24 12.87 -1.48 -3.83
N ALA A 25 14.09 -1.05 -4.17
CA ALA A 25 14.38 -0.40 -5.45
C ALA A 25 15.87 -0.35 -5.76
N ASP A 26 16.18 -0.10 -7.03
CA ASP A 26 17.50 0.27 -7.53
C ASP A 26 17.46 1.68 -8.10
N LEU A 27 18.21 2.60 -7.49
CA LEU A 27 18.20 4.00 -7.89
C LEU A 27 19.55 4.67 -7.62
N ASN A 28 20.04 5.44 -8.60
CA ASN A 28 21.28 6.22 -8.49
C ASN A 28 22.50 5.37 -8.07
N GLY A 29 22.64 4.17 -8.67
CA GLY A 29 23.74 3.25 -8.39
C GLY A 29 23.69 2.62 -6.99
N ARG A 30 22.52 2.57 -6.35
CA ARG A 30 22.32 2.00 -5.02
C ARG A 30 21.15 1.02 -4.99
N HIS A 31 21.32 -0.05 -4.21
CA HIS A 31 20.23 -0.94 -3.81
C HIS A 31 19.62 -0.43 -2.50
N TYR A 32 18.29 -0.39 -2.41
CA TYR A 32 17.55 0.03 -1.23
C TYR A 32 16.85 -1.17 -0.61
N TYR A 33 17.02 -1.33 0.69
CA TYR A 33 16.48 -2.46 1.44
C TYR A 33 15.76 -1.99 2.69
N ALA A 34 14.65 -2.63 3.01
CA ALA A 34 13.99 -2.55 4.31
C ALA A 34 14.33 -3.79 5.15
N PHE A 35 14.66 -3.57 6.41
CA PHE A 35 14.96 -4.61 7.38
C PHE A 35 13.88 -4.61 8.46
N ALA A 36 13.56 -5.80 8.97
CA ALA A 36 12.71 -5.94 10.15
C ALA A 36 13.36 -5.21 11.36
N GLU A 37 12.54 -4.89 12.36
CA GLU A 37 12.98 -4.08 13.51
C GLU A 37 14.03 -4.78 14.36
N ASP A 38 13.92 -6.10 14.50
CA ASP A 38 14.83 -6.98 15.24
C ASP A 38 16.10 -7.35 14.45
N VAL A 39 16.14 -7.01 13.16
CA VAL A 39 17.27 -7.33 12.29
C VAL A 39 18.26 -6.17 12.26
N THR A 40 19.49 -6.45 12.68
CA THR A 40 20.60 -5.50 12.54
C THR A 40 21.12 -5.49 11.09
N PRO A 41 21.02 -4.37 10.36
CA PRO A 41 21.50 -4.33 8.98
C PRO A 41 23.03 -4.48 8.90
N PRO A 42 23.56 -5.10 7.83
CA PRO A 42 24.99 -5.14 7.60
C PRO A 42 25.65 -3.76 7.58
N SER A 43 26.94 -3.73 7.90
CA SER A 43 27.73 -2.51 7.85
C SER A 43 27.89 -1.95 6.42
N GLY A 44 28.23 -0.67 6.31
CA GLY A 44 28.45 0.00 5.02
C GLY A 44 27.19 0.56 4.34
N GLY A 45 26.00 0.23 4.85
CA GLY A 45 24.74 0.82 4.42
C GLY A 45 24.55 2.26 4.93
N LYS A 46 23.97 3.12 4.10
CA LYS A 46 23.54 4.47 4.51
C LYS A 46 22.07 4.46 4.86
N ALA A 47 21.69 5.11 5.96
CA ALA A 47 20.28 5.37 6.28
C ALA A 47 19.61 6.13 5.12
N VAL A 48 18.36 5.78 4.82
CA VAL A 48 17.57 6.45 3.79
C VAL A 48 16.84 7.63 4.44
N PRO A 49 17.12 8.88 4.05
CA PRO A 49 16.40 10.04 4.58
C PRO A 49 14.99 10.15 4.00
N ASP A 50 14.07 10.75 4.74
CA ASP A 50 12.66 10.88 4.35
C ASP A 50 12.46 11.57 3.00
N ASN A 51 13.30 12.56 2.69
CA ASN A 51 13.24 13.25 1.40
C ASN A 51 13.58 12.36 0.19
N LYS A 52 14.26 11.23 0.39
CA LYS A 52 14.53 10.22 -0.65
C LYS A 52 13.55 9.07 -0.63
N LEU A 53 12.79 8.89 0.45
CA LEU A 53 11.84 7.79 0.58
C LEU A 53 10.80 7.81 -0.55
N LYS A 54 10.31 9.01 -0.91
CA LYS A 54 9.37 9.17 -2.02
C LYS A 54 9.92 8.65 -3.35
N ASP A 55 11.19 8.91 -3.64
CA ASP A 55 11.84 8.44 -4.86
C ASP A 55 12.02 6.91 -4.85
N VAL A 56 12.39 6.35 -3.70
CA VAL A 56 12.50 4.89 -3.52
C VAL A 56 11.15 4.21 -3.74
N ILE A 57 10.09 4.71 -3.10
CA ILE A 57 8.73 4.18 -3.25
C ILE A 57 8.27 4.28 -4.70
N SER A 58 8.46 5.43 -5.33
CA SER A 58 8.02 5.67 -6.73
C SER A 58 8.76 4.78 -7.75
N ASN A 59 9.97 4.32 -7.42
CA ASN A 59 10.75 3.41 -8.26
C ASN A 59 10.68 1.94 -7.79
N SER A 60 9.88 1.65 -6.76
CA SER A 60 9.74 0.30 -6.25
C SER A 60 8.75 -0.51 -7.07
N GLN A 61 9.25 -1.57 -7.71
CA GLN A 61 8.41 -2.53 -8.43
C GLN A 61 7.43 -3.24 -7.51
N LEU A 62 7.89 -3.59 -6.30
CA LEU A 62 7.10 -4.26 -5.29
C LEU A 62 5.92 -3.38 -4.83
N ILE A 63 6.18 -2.12 -4.48
CA ILE A 63 5.10 -1.21 -4.07
C ILE A 63 4.13 -0.96 -5.23
N ARG A 64 4.63 -0.83 -6.46
CA ARG A 64 3.77 -0.71 -7.64
C ARG A 64 2.82 -1.90 -7.79
N GLN A 65 3.33 -3.13 -7.66
CA GLN A 65 2.51 -4.34 -7.74
C GLN A 65 1.45 -4.40 -6.63
N ILE A 66 1.77 -3.97 -5.40
CA ILE A 66 0.81 -3.88 -4.29
C ILE A 66 -0.32 -2.89 -4.62
N LYS A 67 0.01 -1.75 -5.25
CA LYS A 67 -1.01 -0.77 -5.68
C LYS A 67 -1.85 -1.27 -6.85
N GLU A 68 -1.23 -2.00 -7.79
CA GLU A 68 -1.93 -2.62 -8.91
C GLU A 68 -2.94 -3.68 -8.44
N GLU A 69 -2.56 -4.54 -7.50
CA GLU A 69 -3.47 -5.55 -6.93
C GLU A 69 -4.60 -4.89 -6.12
N ALA A 70 -4.31 -3.83 -5.36
CA ALA A 70 -5.37 -3.03 -4.73
C ALA A 70 -6.34 -2.46 -5.78
N GLY A 71 -5.81 -1.91 -6.88
CA GLY A 71 -6.60 -1.37 -7.99
C GLY A 71 -7.47 -2.42 -8.66
N ARG A 72 -6.95 -3.63 -8.87
CA ARG A 72 -7.70 -4.78 -9.38
C ARG A 72 -8.88 -5.10 -8.46
N ARG A 73 -8.63 -5.32 -7.17
CA ARG A 73 -9.66 -5.63 -6.17
C ARG A 73 -10.71 -4.54 -6.02
N ILE A 74 -10.29 -3.27 -6.05
CA ILE A 74 -11.21 -2.12 -6.06
C ILE A 74 -12.10 -2.15 -7.30
N THR A 75 -11.53 -2.47 -8.47
CA THR A 75 -12.28 -2.53 -9.74
C THR A 75 -13.28 -3.68 -9.75
N ASP A 76 -12.96 -4.80 -9.11
CA ASP A 76 -13.86 -5.95 -8.95
C ASP A 76 -15.11 -5.59 -8.13
N ILE A 77 -14.99 -4.70 -7.13
CA ILE A 77 -16.13 -4.19 -6.32
C ILE A 77 -16.85 -3.04 -7.04
N ALA A 78 -16.07 -2.09 -7.55
CA ALA A 78 -16.55 -0.83 -8.07
C ALA A 78 -15.71 -0.44 -9.29
N PRO A 79 -16.17 -0.74 -10.52
CA PRO A 79 -15.53 -0.22 -11.72
C PRO A 79 -15.42 1.31 -11.66
N VAL A 80 -14.44 1.88 -12.36
CA VAL A 80 -14.10 3.32 -12.28
C VAL A 80 -15.33 4.22 -12.48
N TRP A 81 -16.18 3.92 -13.46
CA TRP A 81 -17.40 4.70 -13.73
C TRP A 81 -18.37 4.69 -12.53
N LYS A 82 -18.45 3.57 -11.80
CA LYS A 82 -19.34 3.44 -10.64
C LYS A 82 -18.80 4.23 -9.45
N GLN A 83 -17.48 4.26 -9.27
CA GLN A 83 -16.84 5.13 -8.27
C GLN A 83 -17.06 6.62 -8.58
N GLN A 84 -16.93 7.00 -9.85
CA GLN A 84 -17.17 8.38 -10.30
C GLN A 84 -18.63 8.80 -10.08
N ASN A 85 -19.59 7.92 -10.40
CA ASN A 85 -21.00 8.18 -10.13
C ASN A 85 -21.28 8.32 -8.63
N ALA A 86 -20.75 7.42 -7.79
CA ALA A 86 -20.91 7.54 -6.34
C ALA A 86 -20.32 8.84 -5.77
N LEU A 87 -19.18 9.30 -6.31
CA LEU A 87 -18.61 10.60 -5.94
C LEU A 87 -19.50 11.77 -6.40
N ALA A 88 -20.10 11.68 -7.58
CA ALA A 88 -21.04 12.68 -8.06
C ALA A 88 -22.32 12.71 -7.21
N ASP A 89 -22.86 11.55 -6.83
CA ASP A 89 -24.03 11.44 -5.97
C ASP A 89 -23.75 12.04 -4.59
N LEU A 90 -22.59 11.75 -3.99
CA LEU A 90 -22.14 12.40 -2.75
C LEU A 90 -22.09 13.93 -2.89
N TYR A 91 -21.53 14.43 -3.99
CA TYR A 91 -21.39 15.87 -4.21
C TYR A 91 -22.75 16.56 -4.41
N LEU A 92 -23.67 15.93 -5.14
CA LEU A 92 -24.97 16.51 -5.48
C LEU A 92 -25.98 16.41 -4.32
N LEU A 93 -25.89 15.35 -3.52
CA LEU A 93 -26.90 15.01 -2.50
C LEU A 93 -26.40 15.20 -1.07
N GLY A 94 -25.09 15.15 -0.81
CA GLY A 94 -24.53 15.05 0.54
C GLY A 94 -24.85 16.21 1.48
N ASP A 95 -24.99 17.41 0.95
CA ASP A 95 -25.28 18.62 1.73
C ASP A 95 -26.77 19.03 1.72
N ARG A 96 -27.62 18.25 1.03
CA ARG A 96 -29.06 18.53 0.94
C ARG A 96 -29.81 17.95 2.13
N THR A 97 -30.71 18.74 2.70
CA THR A 97 -31.56 18.31 3.83
C THR A 97 -32.96 17.87 3.40
N ASP A 98 -33.31 18.04 2.13
CA ASP A 98 -34.63 17.83 1.53
C ASP A 98 -34.64 16.64 0.55
N LEU A 99 -33.90 15.59 0.88
CA LEU A 99 -33.80 14.40 0.04
C LEU A 99 -35.10 13.60 0.04
N THR A 100 -35.53 13.19 -1.14
CA THR A 100 -36.55 12.15 -1.29
C THR A 100 -36.01 10.80 -0.82
N GLU A 101 -36.89 9.84 -0.54
CA GLU A 101 -36.48 8.47 -0.14
C GLU A 101 -35.53 7.83 -1.16
N ALA A 102 -35.79 8.01 -2.47
CA ALA A 102 -34.94 7.48 -3.53
C ALA A 102 -33.56 8.16 -3.60
N GLU A 103 -33.50 9.47 -3.37
CA GLU A 103 -32.23 10.19 -3.30
C GLU A 103 -31.45 9.80 -2.04
N GLN A 104 -32.12 9.62 -0.90
CA GLN A 104 -31.50 9.14 0.32
C GLN A 104 -30.92 7.73 0.13
N GLU A 105 -31.65 6.83 -0.52
CA GLU A 105 -31.15 5.48 -0.83
C GLU A 105 -29.92 5.54 -1.77
N THR A 106 -29.96 6.43 -2.76
CA THR A 106 -28.83 6.65 -3.68
C THR A 106 -27.60 7.15 -2.93
N LEU A 107 -27.78 8.14 -2.05
CA LEU A 107 -26.71 8.69 -1.23
C LEU A 107 -26.09 7.63 -0.31
N THR A 108 -26.92 6.82 0.37
CA THR A 108 -26.44 5.72 1.22
C THR A 108 -25.64 4.70 0.42
N LYS A 109 -26.14 4.26 -0.75
CA LYS A 109 -25.41 3.33 -1.62
C LYS A 109 -24.07 3.89 -2.10
N ALA A 110 -24.01 5.18 -2.42
CA ALA A 110 -22.77 5.84 -2.80
C ALA A 110 -21.76 5.89 -1.65
N GLN A 111 -22.23 6.23 -0.44
CA GLN A 111 -21.41 6.22 0.78
C GLN A 111 -20.84 4.83 1.07
N ASP A 112 -21.68 3.80 1.08
CA ASP A 112 -21.28 2.42 1.35
C ASP A 112 -20.26 1.91 0.34
N LEU A 113 -20.47 2.20 -0.95
CA LEU A 113 -19.54 1.81 -2.01
C LEU A 113 -18.17 2.45 -1.80
N LEU A 114 -18.14 3.76 -1.53
CA LEU A 114 -16.89 4.51 -1.35
C LEU A 114 -16.18 4.14 -0.04
N ALA A 115 -16.93 3.79 1.00
CA ALA A 115 -16.38 3.22 2.23
C ALA A 115 -15.65 1.91 1.96
N GLN A 116 -16.26 0.97 1.22
CA GLN A 116 -15.59 -0.30 0.84
C GLN A 116 -14.32 -0.07 0.02
N VAL A 117 -14.36 0.84 -0.96
CA VAL A 117 -13.17 1.22 -1.74
C VAL A 117 -12.09 1.81 -0.83
N GLN A 118 -12.47 2.63 0.14
CA GLN A 118 -11.55 3.25 1.08
C GLN A 118 -10.88 2.23 2.00
N VAL A 119 -11.59 1.20 2.46
CA VAL A 119 -11.00 0.09 3.25
C VAL A 119 -9.89 -0.59 2.45
N LEU A 120 -10.13 -0.91 1.17
CA LEU A 120 -9.09 -1.52 0.31
C LEU A 120 -7.88 -0.59 0.10
N ARG A 121 -8.10 0.72 -0.07
CA ARG A 121 -7.00 1.70 -0.19
C ARG A 121 -6.18 1.77 1.09
N GLN A 122 -6.83 1.80 2.25
CA GLN A 122 -6.16 1.79 3.55
C GLN A 122 -5.39 0.49 3.76
N ARG A 123 -5.97 -0.65 3.38
CA ARG A 123 -5.29 -1.94 3.47
C ARG A 123 -4.06 -2.00 2.57
N SER A 124 -4.14 -1.49 1.35
CA SER A 124 -2.99 -1.33 0.46
C SER A 124 -1.87 -0.48 1.09
N ASN A 125 -2.22 0.61 1.77
CA ASN A 125 -1.24 1.44 2.48
C ASN A 125 -0.62 0.71 3.69
N ALA A 126 -1.41 -0.10 4.41
CA ALA A 126 -0.91 -0.91 5.51
C ALA A 126 0.06 -2.01 5.05
N ILE A 127 -0.26 -2.68 3.93
CA ILE A 127 0.63 -3.66 3.29
C ILE A 127 1.94 -2.99 2.87
N GLU A 128 1.87 -1.86 2.15
CA GLU A 128 3.07 -1.07 1.79
C GLU A 128 3.92 -0.74 3.03
N ALA A 129 3.30 -0.24 4.10
CA ALA A 129 3.99 0.08 5.34
C ALA A 129 4.67 -1.15 5.97
N SER A 130 4.07 -2.33 5.88
CA SER A 130 4.66 -3.59 6.34
C SER A 130 5.96 -3.90 5.59
N PHE A 131 5.93 -3.80 4.25
CA PHE A 131 7.11 -3.99 3.41
C PHE A 131 8.20 -2.95 3.68
N LEU A 132 7.83 -1.69 3.91
CA LEU A 132 8.76 -0.64 4.32
C LEU A 132 9.36 -0.88 5.72
N ASN A 133 8.68 -1.64 6.58
CA ASN A 133 9.22 -2.09 7.86
C ASN A 133 9.95 -3.44 7.76
N GLY A 134 10.22 -3.94 6.55
CA GLY A 134 10.96 -5.18 6.34
C GLY A 134 10.15 -6.45 6.67
N VAL A 135 8.83 -6.33 6.80
CA VAL A 135 7.91 -7.45 7.04
C VAL A 135 7.18 -7.77 5.74
N ALA A 136 7.38 -8.98 5.22
CA ALA A 136 6.74 -9.40 3.99
C ALA A 136 5.30 -9.86 4.26
N VAL A 137 4.37 -9.40 3.44
CA VAL A 137 2.97 -9.84 3.45
C VAL A 137 2.65 -10.45 2.11
N ASP A 138 2.02 -11.63 2.09
CA ASP A 138 1.58 -12.27 0.85
C ASP A 138 0.34 -11.58 0.26
N TYR A 139 0.57 -10.40 -0.32
CA TYR A 139 -0.45 -9.51 -0.86
C TYR A 139 -1.18 -10.07 -2.08
N LEU A 140 -0.82 -11.25 -2.59
CA LEU A 140 -1.58 -11.90 -3.67
C LEU A 140 -2.74 -12.74 -3.13
N THR A 141 -2.72 -13.08 -1.84
CA THR A 141 -3.76 -13.91 -1.20
C THR A 141 -4.90 -13.08 -0.63
N ASP A 142 -6.12 -13.63 -0.64
CA ASP A 142 -7.27 -12.97 -0.01
C ASP A 142 -7.09 -12.73 1.48
N LYS A 143 -6.32 -13.59 2.17
CA LYS A 143 -5.97 -13.40 3.58
C LYS A 143 -5.27 -12.06 3.84
N ALA A 144 -4.47 -11.58 2.90
CA ALA A 144 -3.82 -10.28 3.03
C ALA A 144 -4.79 -9.10 2.88
N TRP A 145 -5.97 -9.29 2.30
CA TRP A 145 -6.95 -8.22 2.03
C TRP A 145 -8.22 -8.31 2.85
N GLY A 146 -8.49 -9.45 3.48
CA GLY A 146 -9.57 -9.59 4.45
C GLY A 146 -9.37 -8.66 5.64
N GLU A 147 -10.47 -8.24 6.24
CA GLU A 147 -10.45 -7.79 7.62
C GLU A 147 -9.90 -8.94 8.45
N SER A 148 -8.90 -8.70 9.28
CA SER A 148 -8.43 -9.72 10.20
C SER A 148 -9.58 -10.04 11.16
N GLU A 149 -10.31 -11.13 10.91
CA GLU A 149 -11.26 -11.73 11.86
C GLU A 149 -10.55 -12.31 13.11
N ASP A 150 -9.23 -12.15 13.23
CA ASP A 150 -8.45 -12.60 14.39
C ASP A 150 -8.22 -11.45 15.39
N ALA A 151 -9.30 -10.99 16.02
CA ALA A 151 -9.27 -10.25 17.28
C ALA A 151 -10.57 -10.48 18.07
N GLU A 152 -10.89 -11.75 18.33
CA GLU A 152 -11.68 -12.15 19.52
C GLU A 152 -10.76 -12.42 20.70
#